data_AF-A0A968H540-F1
#
_entry.id   AF-A0A968H540-F1
#
_cell.length_a   1.000
_cell.length_b   1.000
_cell.length_c   1.000
_cell.angle_alpha   90.00
_cell.angle_beta   90.00
_cell.angle_gamma   90.00
#
_symmetry.space_group_name_H-M   'P 1'
#
loop_
_entity.id
_entity.type
_entity.pdbx_description
1 polymer ?
#
loop_
_entity_poly.entity_id
_entity_poly.type
_entity_poly.pdbx_seq_one_letter_code
_entity_poly.pdbx_strand_id
1 'polypeptide(L)' 'MSIERCSNPACHQRFEVIEFGHTRPAQPEPSRLVCPYCGHTIFRKTRGAFIVSRLEEDPFDDFAPRVNVG' A
#
# COMPACT_ATOMS: atom_id res chain seq x y z
N MET A 1 5.79 9.85 -1.04
CA MET A 1 5.90 8.38 -0.95
C MET A 1 6.01 8.02 0.52
N SER A 2 5.22 7.05 0.97
CA SER A 2 5.20 6.56 2.35
C SER A 2 4.99 5.03 2.37
N ILE A 3 5.54 4.36 3.37
CA ILE A 3 5.28 2.94 3.62
C ILE A 3 4.14 2.83 4.61
N GLU A 4 3.12 2.06 4.26
CA GLU A 4 1.94 1.86 5.10
C GLU A 4 1.66 0.39 5.36
N ARG A 5 0.92 0.12 6.43
CA ARG A 5 0.50 -1.23 6.79
C ARG A 5 -0.99 -1.38 6.57
N CYS A 6 -1.39 -2.53 6.01
CA CYS A 6 -2.79 -2.86 5.83
C CYS A 6 -3.52 -2.92 7.17
N SER A 7 -4.65 -2.22 7.29
CA SER A 7 -5.53 -2.23 8.46
C SER A 7 -6.31 -3.53 8.64
N ASN A 8 -6.30 -4.41 7.64
CA ASN A 8 -6.87 -5.75 7.79
C ASN A 8 -5.92 -6.61 8.66
N PRO A 9 -6.34 -7.05 9.85
CA PRO A 9 -5.49 -7.82 10.76
C PRO A 9 -5.08 -9.19 10.18
N ALA A 10 -5.86 -9.74 9.24
CA ALA A 10 -5.51 -11.00 8.57
C ALA A 10 -4.40 -10.84 7.52
N CYS A 11 -4.20 -9.62 7.00
CA CYS A 11 -3.15 -9.35 6.01
C CYS A 11 -1.95 -8.71 6.68
N HIS A 12 -2.14 -7.55 7.33
CA HIS A 12 -1.12 -6.79 8.06
C HIS A 12 0.20 -6.54 7.27
N GLN A 13 0.19 -6.74 5.95
CA GLN A 13 1.35 -6.54 5.07
C GLN A 13 1.62 -5.05 4.86
N ARG A 14 2.90 -4.74 4.63
CA ARG A 14 3.38 -3.41 4.30
C ARG A 14 3.35 -3.20 2.80
N PHE A 15 2.97 -2.00 2.35
CA PHE A 15 2.97 -1.62 0.95
C PHE A 15 3.38 -0.16 0.79
N GLU A 16 3.84 0.19 -0.41
CA GLU A 16 4.18 1.55 -0.76
C GLU A 16 2.93 2.32 -1.19
N VAL A 17 2.84 3.58 -0.72
CA VAL A 17 1.80 4.53 -1.09
C VAL A 17 2.44 5.79 -1.66
N ILE A 18 2.01 6.18 -2.86
CA ILE A 18 2.43 7.41 -3.53
C ILE A 18 1.18 8.25 -3.78
N GLU A 19 1.12 9.44 -3.19
CA GLU A 19 0.09 10.44 -3.50
C GLU A 19 0.56 11.30 -4.68
N PHE A 20 -0.14 11.25 -5.81
CA PHE A 20 0.17 12.02 -7.01
C PHE A 20 -0.92 13.05 -7.30
N GLY A 21 -0.58 14.14 -8.01
CA GLY A 21 -1.55 15.15 -8.43
C GLY A 21 -2.05 16.09 -7.33
N HIS A 22 -1.46 16.03 -6.13
CA HIS A 22 -1.83 16.86 -4.97
C HIS A 22 -1.46 18.35 -5.09
N THR A 23 -0.85 18.76 -6.21
CA THR A 23 -0.44 20.14 -6.50
C THR A 23 -1.55 20.99 -7.15
N ARG A 24 -2.70 20.39 -7.49
CA ARG A 24 -3.84 21.14 -8.02
C ARG A 24 -4.56 21.90 -6.89
N PRO A 25 -5.10 23.10 -7.14
CA PRO A 25 -5.86 23.89 -6.17
C PRO A 25 -7.29 23.35 -5.92
N ALA A 26 -7.46 22.02 -5.89
CA ALA A 26 -8.72 21.36 -5.62
C ALA A 26 -8.94 21.14 -4.11
N GLN A 27 -10.19 21.00 -3.69
CA GLN A 27 -10.51 20.59 -2.33
C GLN A 27 -10.13 19.11 -2.12
N PRO A 28 -9.69 18.69 -0.92
CA PRO A 28 -9.41 17.28 -0.66
C PRO A 28 -10.70 16.45 -0.70
N GLU A 29 -10.72 15.44 -1.58
CA GLU A 29 -11.83 14.51 -1.74
C GLU A 29 -11.46 13.11 -1.25
N PRO A 30 -12.44 12.30 -0.81
CA PRO A 30 -12.18 10.92 -0.41
C PRO A 30 -11.73 10.09 -1.62
N SER A 31 -10.46 9.70 -1.64
CA SER A 31 -9.91 8.74 -2.60
C SER A 31 -9.78 7.35 -1.99
N ARG A 32 -9.95 6.35 -2.84
CA ARG A 32 -9.77 4.94 -2.50
C ARG A 32 -8.28 4.61 -2.40
N LEU A 33 -7.89 3.89 -1.36
CA LEU A 33 -6.58 3.27 -1.22
C LEU A 33 -6.81 1.78 -0.97
N VAL A 34 -6.24 0.95 -1.84
CA VAL A 34 -6.49 -0.50 -1.87
C VAL A 34 -5.20 -1.23 -1.54
N CYS A 35 -5.25 -2.12 -0.55
CA CYS A 35 -4.10 -2.98 -0.25
C CYS A 35 -3.82 -3.92 -1.44
N PRO A 36 -2.59 -3.93 -1.99
CA PRO A 36 -2.26 -4.75 -3.16
C PRO A 36 -2.11 -6.25 -2.85
N TYR A 37 -2.20 -6.65 -1.58
CA TYR A 37 -2.09 -8.04 -1.14
C TYR A 37 -3.47 -8.70 -0.90
N CYS A 38 -4.37 -8.03 -0.18
CA CYS A 38 -5.66 -8.60 0.21
C CYS A 38 -6.89 -7.87 -0.34
N GLY A 39 -6.71 -6.77 -1.07
CA GLY A 39 -7.82 -5.98 -1.62
C GLY A 39 -8.58 -5.13 -0.58
N HIS A 40 -8.15 -5.14 0.69
CA HIS A 40 -8.76 -4.31 1.72
C HIS A 40 -8.70 -2.84 1.32
N THR A 41 -9.83 -2.15 1.42
CA THR A 41 -10.01 -0.79 0.92
C THR A 41 -10.23 0.17 2.07
N ILE A 42 -9.47 1.25 2.11
CA ILE A 42 -9.68 2.39 3.01
C ILE A 42 -9.90 3.65 2.18
N PHE A 43 -10.63 4.61 2.72
CA PHE A 43 -10.87 5.91 2.07
C PHE A 43 -10.09 7.00 2.81
N ARG A 44 -9.37 7.83 2.06
CA ARG A 44 -8.60 8.95 2.61
C ARG A 44 -8.78 10.20 1.80
N LYS A 45 -8.88 11.33 2.49
CA LYS A 45 -8.95 12.63 1.83
C LYS A 45 -7.61 12.99 1.22
N THR A 46 -7.60 13.31 -0.06
CA THR A 46 -6.43 13.77 -0.81
C THR A 46 -6.90 14.77 -1.87
N ARG A 47 -6.01 15.67 -2.28
CA ARG A 47 -6.25 16.55 -3.45
C ARG A 47 -5.88 15.90 -4.78
N GLY A 48 -5.31 14.70 -4.70
CA GLY A 48 -4.81 13.94 -5.82
C GLY A 48 -5.38 12.53 -5.82
N ALA A 49 -4.55 11.54 -6.11
CA ALA A 49 -4.90 10.13 -6.04
C ALA A 49 -3.75 9.30 -5.49
N PHE A 50 -4.06 8.09 -5.03
CA PHE A 50 -3.09 7.16 -4.46
C PHE A 50 -2.70 6.12 -5.50
N ILE A 51 -1.39 5.95 -5.70
CA ILE A 51 -0.80 4.78 -6.33
C ILE A 51 -0.30 3.89 -5.20
N VAL A 52 -0.60 2.60 -5.31
CA VAL A 52 -0.27 1.58 -4.32
C VAL A 52 0.50 0.47 -5.01
N SER A 53 1.67 0.16 -4.46
CA SER A 53 2.58 -0.84 -5.01
C SER A 53 2.96 -1.83 -3.92
N ARG A 54 3.16 -3.09 -4.31
CA ARG A 54 3.78 -4.09 -3.41
C ARG A 54 5.23 -3.67 -3.17
N LEU A 55 5.73 -3.95 -1.98
CA LEU A 55 7.17 -3.87 -1.73
C LEU A 55 7.80 -5.09 -2.39
N GLU A 56 8.50 -4.89 -3.49
CA GLU A 56 9.43 -5.89 -4.02
C GLU A 56 10.60 -5.95 -3.03
N GLU A 57 10.79 -7.10 -2.39
CA GLU A 57 11.83 -7.36 -1.39
C GLU A 57 11.69 -6.51 -0.11
N ASP A 58 10.82 -6.94 0.81
CA ASP A 58 11.00 -6.54 2.20
C ASP A 58 12.35 -7.16 2.65
N PRO A 59 13.37 -6.39 3.09
CA PRO A 59 14.66 -6.96 3.51
C PRO A 59 14.55 -7.85 4.76
N PHE A 60 13.34 -8.05 5.27
CA PHE A 60 13.00 -8.97 6.34
C PHE A 60 12.36 -10.29 5.86
N ASP A 61 12.12 -10.46 4.55
CA ASP A 61 11.56 -11.69 3.95
C ASP A 61 12.61 -12.80 3.71
N ASP A 62 13.91 -12.50 3.83
CA ASP A 62 15.02 -13.47 3.68
C ASP A 62 15.08 -14.55 4.80
N PHE A 63 14.15 -14.51 5.77
CA PHE A 63 14.03 -15.52 6.83
C PHE A 63 12.92 -16.55 6.60
N ALA A 64 12.18 -16.48 5.50
CA ALA A 64 11.28 -17.57 5.13
C ALA A 64 12.12 -18.74 4.57
N PRO A 65 12.12 -19.94 5.20
CA PRO A 65 12.87 -21.07 4.67
C PRO A 65 12.34 -21.40 3.27
N ARG A 66 13.18 -21.22 2.26
CA ARG A 66 12.93 -21.72 0.90
C ARG A 66 12.71 -23.23 1.00
N VAL A 67 11.46 -23.66 0.95
CA VAL A 67 11.13 -25.07 0.73
C VAL A 67 11.61 -25.42 -0.67
N ASN A 68 12.78 -26.05 -0.75
CA ASN A 68 13.25 -26.75 -1.93
C ASN A 68 12.27 -27.91 -2.18
N VAL A 69 11.46 -27.80 -3.22
CA VAL A 69 10.80 -28.96 -3.82
C VAL A 69 11.78 -29.50 -4.86
N GLY A 70 12.29 -30.71 -4.60
CA GLY A 70 13.26 -31.42 -5.43
C GLY A 70 12.68 -32.02 -6.70
#